data_AF-A0A3S1AMA8-F1
#
_entry.id   AF-A0A3S1AMA8-F1
#
_cell.length_a   1.000
_cell.length_b   1.000
_cell.length_c   1.000
_cell.angle_alpha   90.00
_cell.angle_beta   90.00
_cell.angle_gamma   90.00
#
_symmetry.space_group_name_H-M   'P 1'
#
loop_
_entity.id
_entity.type
_entity.pdbx_description
1 polymer ?
#
loop_
_entity_poly.entity_id
_entity_poly.type
_entity_poly.pdbx_seq_one_letter_code
_entity_poly.pdbx_strand_id
1 'polypeptide(L)'
;MKEHPFEWISAYIDEELDPAERQRMDLHLAQCESCFDLVTELRDMKNEVAMHYERIEAPEGMEVRILQAVEAVERKPSTLTKAGSLSIPLIGLTVLVALSFFYGSILVKLITVAVKFMVTAAYVVSHVASSIPAVWVTALAIAIGISLLSGFSLRRILRSTTQ
;
A
#
# COMPACT_ATOMS: atom_id res chain seq x y z
N MET A 1 -38.92 -15.73 -47.96
CA MET A 1 -38.70 -16.50 -46.73
C MET A 1 -37.89 -15.61 -45.82
N LYS A 2 -38.50 -15.02 -44.79
CA LYS A 2 -37.76 -14.23 -43.79
C LYS A 2 -37.12 -15.25 -42.86
N GLU A 3 -35.79 -15.31 -42.80
CA GLU A 3 -35.11 -16.16 -41.83
C GLU A 3 -35.47 -15.66 -40.43
N HIS A 4 -36.07 -16.54 -39.62
CA HIS A 4 -36.43 -16.25 -38.24
C HIS A 4 -35.30 -16.76 -37.33
N PRO A 5 -34.58 -15.89 -36.60
CA PRO A 5 -33.45 -16.28 -35.77
C PRO A 5 -33.94 -16.85 -34.43
N PHE A 6 -34.42 -18.10 -34.43
CA PHE A 6 -34.98 -18.77 -33.25
C PHE A 6 -34.01 -18.80 -32.05
N GLU A 7 -32.72 -19.05 -32.29
CA GLU A 7 -31.71 -19.04 -31.21
C GLU A 7 -31.59 -17.67 -30.54
N TRP A 8 -31.73 -16.58 -31.30
CA TRP A 8 -31.67 -15.24 -30.75
C TRP A 8 -32.94 -14.85 -29.98
N ILE A 9 -34.09 -15.42 -30.33
CA ILE A 9 -35.34 -15.19 -29.61
C ILE A 9 -35.25 -15.75 -28.17
N SER A 10 -34.69 -16.95 -28.00
CA SER A 10 -34.47 -17.54 -26.67
C SER A 10 -33.51 -16.66 -25.85
N ALA A 11 -32.34 -16.33 -26.41
CA ALA A 11 -31.36 -15.49 -25.75
C ALA A 11 -31.90 -14.08 -25.42
N TYR A 12 -32.80 -13.54 -26.25
CA TYR A 12 -33.47 -12.27 -25.99
C TYR A 12 -34.43 -12.33 -24.78
N ILE A 13 -35.13 -13.44 -24.59
CA ILE A 13 -36.05 -13.66 -23.46
C ILE A 13 -35.29 -13.89 -22.14
N ASP A 14 -34.11 -14.50 -22.23
CA ASP A 14 -33.24 -14.78 -21.09
C ASP A 14 -32.23 -13.66 -20.79
N GLU A 15 -32.28 -12.57 -21.56
CA GLU A 15 -31.40 -11.39 -21.44
C GLU A 15 -29.90 -11.69 -21.64
N GLU A 16 -29.60 -12.71 -22.44
CA GLU A 16 -28.23 -13.17 -22.72
C GLU A 16 -27.60 -12.50 -23.95
N LEU A 17 -28.37 -11.72 -24.71
CA LEU A 17 -27.85 -10.99 -25.87
C LEU A 17 -26.98 -9.80 -25.46
N ASP A 18 -25.89 -9.59 -26.20
CA ASP A 18 -25.10 -8.38 -26.06
C ASP A 18 -25.90 -7.11 -26.48
N PRO A 19 -25.45 -5.90 -26.11
CA PRO A 19 -26.20 -4.68 -26.45
C PRO A 19 -26.44 -4.46 -27.95
N ALA A 20 -25.51 -4.88 -28.81
CA ALA A 20 -25.61 -4.70 -30.27
C ALA A 20 -26.51 -5.76 -30.92
N GLU A 21 -26.53 -6.98 -30.38
CA GLU A 21 -27.45 -8.05 -30.75
C GLU A 21 -28.87 -7.74 -30.30
N ARG A 22 -29.04 -7.23 -29.07
CA ARG A 22 -30.34 -6.80 -28.55
C ARG A 22 -30.96 -5.71 -29.42
N GLN A 23 -30.18 -4.71 -29.83
CA GLN A 23 -30.65 -3.66 -30.75
C GLN A 23 -31.09 -4.22 -32.11
N ARG A 24 -30.35 -5.20 -32.65
CA ARG A 24 -30.72 -5.87 -33.91
C ARG A 24 -32.01 -6.67 -33.77
N MET A 25 -32.21 -7.34 -32.64
CA MET A 25 -33.45 -8.05 -32.35
C MET A 25 -34.63 -7.10 -32.18
N ASP A 26 -34.48 -5.99 -31.46
CA ASP A 26 -35.54 -5.00 -31.27
C ASP A 26 -36.01 -4.43 -32.63
N LEU A 27 -35.08 -4.14 -33.55
CA LEU A 27 -35.40 -3.72 -34.92
C LEU A 27 -36.15 -4.81 -35.70
N HIS A 28 -35.79 -6.07 -35.52
CA HIS A 28 -36.48 -7.20 -36.16
C HIS A 28 -37.91 -7.35 -35.62
N LEU A 29 -38.09 -7.30 -34.31
CA LEU A 29 -39.41 -7.40 -33.66
C LEU A 29 -40.34 -6.25 -34.08
N ALA A 30 -39.80 -5.04 -34.31
CA ALA A 30 -40.57 -3.92 -34.84
C ALA A 30 -41.07 -4.12 -36.29
N GLN A 31 -40.44 -5.02 -37.05
CA GLN A 31 -40.74 -5.24 -38.48
C GLN A 31 -41.36 -6.62 -38.78
N CYS A 32 -41.44 -7.50 -37.78
CA CYS A 32 -41.86 -8.87 -37.93
C CYS A 32 -42.87 -9.25 -36.84
N GLU A 33 -44.15 -9.03 -37.14
CA GLU A 33 -45.30 -9.34 -36.28
C GLU A 33 -45.27 -10.78 -35.75
N SER A 34 -44.97 -11.76 -36.61
CA SER A 34 -44.89 -13.17 -36.20
C SER A 34 -43.82 -13.46 -35.14
N CYS A 35 -42.71 -12.72 -35.14
CA CYS A 35 -41.66 -12.87 -34.12
C CYS A 35 -42.02 -12.12 -32.85
N PHE A 36 -42.71 -11.00 -32.97
CA PHE A 36 -43.25 -10.26 -31.82
C PHE A 36 -44.28 -11.08 -31.05
N ASP A 37 -45.22 -11.71 -31.78
CA ASP A 37 -46.25 -12.58 -31.19
C ASP A 37 -45.60 -13.78 -30.48
N LEU A 38 -44.62 -14.42 -31.13
CA LEU A 38 -43.87 -15.53 -30.54
C LEU A 38 -43.11 -15.14 -29.27
N VAL A 39 -42.42 -13.99 -29.26
CA VAL A 39 -41.74 -13.49 -28.05
C VAL A 39 -42.74 -13.21 -26.93
N THR A 40 -43.90 -12.67 -27.27
CA THR A 40 -44.97 -12.39 -26.29
C THR A 40 -45.51 -13.68 -25.69
N GLU A 41 -45.84 -14.67 -26.51
CA GLU A 41 -46.30 -15.99 -26.07
C GLU A 41 -45.29 -16.69 -25.15
N LEU A 42 -44.00 -16.67 -25.53
CA LEU A 42 -42.95 -17.28 -24.74
C LEU A 42 -42.71 -16.55 -23.41
N ARG A 43 -42.83 -15.22 -23.37
CA ARG A 43 -42.75 -14.43 -22.13
C ARG A 43 -43.92 -14.74 -21.20
N ASP A 44 -45.12 -14.87 -21.74
CA ASP A 44 -46.31 -15.21 -20.96
C ASP A 44 -46.17 -16.61 -20.34
N MET A 45 -45.67 -17.59 -21.13
CA MET A 45 -45.37 -18.93 -20.63
C MET A 45 -44.30 -18.92 -19.53
N LYS A 46 -43.22 -18.15 -19.70
CA LYS A 46 -42.18 -17.96 -18.67
C LYS A 46 -42.77 -17.41 -17.38
N ASN A 47 -43.67 -16.42 -17.47
CA ASN A 47 -44.33 -15.82 -16.31
C ASN A 47 -45.28 -16.80 -15.62
N GLU A 48 -46.04 -17.60 -16.38
CA GLU A 48 -46.90 -18.66 -15.83
C GLU A 48 -46.08 -19.69 -15.04
N VAL A 49 -44.97 -20.15 -15.62
CA VAL A 49 -44.04 -21.06 -14.93
C VAL A 49 -43.48 -20.39 -13.67
N ALA A 50 -43.01 -19.15 -13.73
CA ALA A 50 -42.47 -18.45 -12.57
C ALA A 50 -43.48 -18.38 -11.40
N MET A 51 -44.75 -18.07 -11.67
CA MET A 51 -45.83 -18.03 -10.66
C MET A 51 -46.07 -19.39 -9.99
N HIS A 52 -45.84 -20.49 -10.70
CA HIS A 52 -45.97 -21.84 -10.13
C HIS A 52 -44.77 -22.23 -9.26
N TYR A 53 -43.57 -21.80 -9.64
CA TYR A 53 -42.33 -22.14 -8.95
C TYR A 53 -42.03 -21.29 -7.72
N GLU A 54 -42.64 -20.11 -7.56
CA GLU A 54 -42.54 -19.31 -6.33
C GLU A 54 -43.01 -20.05 -5.05
N ARG A 55 -43.75 -21.15 -5.19
CA ARG A 55 -44.17 -22.00 -4.06
C ARG A 55 -43.16 -23.05 -3.64
N ILE A 56 -42.05 -23.21 -4.36
CA ILE A 56 -41.02 -24.18 -3.99
C ILE A 56 -40.09 -23.53 -2.97
N GLU A 57 -40.28 -23.89 -1.70
CA GLU A 57 -39.35 -23.51 -0.65
C GLU A 57 -37.99 -24.19 -0.85
N ALA A 58 -36.93 -23.41 -0.70
CA ALA A 58 -35.57 -23.94 -0.74
C ALA A 58 -35.36 -24.90 0.45
N PRO A 59 -34.66 -26.03 0.25
CA PRO A 59 -34.33 -26.95 1.33
C PRO A 59 -33.62 -26.26 2.50
N GLU A 60 -33.99 -26.62 3.72
CA GLU A 60 -33.36 -26.06 4.92
C GLU A 60 -31.82 -26.16 4.86
N GLY A 61 -31.15 -25.05 5.18
CA GLY A 61 -29.69 -24.98 5.18
C GLY A 61 -29.01 -24.91 3.80
N MET A 62 -29.77 -24.80 2.70
CA MET A 62 -29.19 -24.59 1.37
C MET A 62 -28.35 -23.30 1.31
N GLU A 63 -28.85 -22.19 1.88
CA GLU A 63 -28.12 -20.92 1.95
C GLU A 63 -26.76 -21.08 2.65
N VAL A 64 -26.75 -21.73 3.83
CA VAL A 64 -25.53 -21.97 4.60
C VAL A 64 -24.54 -22.81 3.79
N ARG A 65 -25.02 -23.84 3.08
CA ARG A 65 -24.18 -24.68 2.23
C ARG A 65 -23.58 -23.90 1.05
N ILE A 66 -24.35 -23.00 0.44
CA ILE A 66 -23.88 -22.14 -0.65
C ILE A 66 -22.81 -21.17 -0.14
N LEU A 67 -23.06 -20.50 0.99
CA LEU A 67 -22.11 -19.59 1.61
C LEU A 67 -20.80 -20.31 1.96
N GLN A 68 -20.88 -21.50 2.54
CA GLN A 68 -19.71 -22.32 2.83
C GLN A 68 -18.96 -22.75 1.56
N ALA A 69 -19.68 -23.08 0.48
CA ALA A 69 -19.07 -23.44 -0.79
C ALA A 69 -18.34 -22.25 -1.44
N VAL A 70 -18.94 -21.05 -1.41
CA VAL A 70 -18.31 -19.82 -1.92
C VAL A 70 -17.07 -19.49 -1.10
N GLU A 71 -17.17 -19.52 0.23
CA GLU A 71 -16.02 -19.31 1.10
C GLU A 71 -14.91 -20.34 0.85
N ALA A 72 -15.23 -21.61 0.61
CA ALA A 72 -14.23 -22.63 0.32
C ALA A 72 -13.50 -22.38 -1.02
N VAL A 73 -14.20 -21.82 -2.02
CA VAL A 73 -13.62 -21.42 -3.30
C VAL A 73 -12.73 -20.18 -3.13
N GLU A 74 -13.17 -19.17 -2.39
CA GLU A 74 -12.38 -17.96 -2.11
C GLU A 74 -11.17 -18.25 -1.23
N ARG A 75 -11.33 -19.11 -0.22
CA ARG A 75 -10.28 -19.46 0.73
C ARG A 75 -9.30 -20.48 0.21
N LYS A 76 -9.36 -20.89 -1.06
CA LYS A 76 -8.39 -21.82 -1.66
C LYS A 76 -7.00 -21.28 -1.35
N PRO A 77 -6.29 -21.84 -0.35
CA PRO A 77 -5.10 -21.21 0.15
C PRO A 77 -4.09 -21.37 -0.97
N SER A 78 -3.62 -20.25 -1.52
CA SER A 78 -2.55 -20.28 -2.50
C SER A 78 -1.40 -21.04 -1.83
N THR A 79 -1.16 -22.28 -2.26
CA THR A 79 -0.07 -23.12 -1.75
C THR A 79 1.30 -22.46 -1.95
N LEU A 80 1.33 -21.38 -2.75
CA LEU A 80 2.44 -20.45 -2.95
C LEU A 80 2.84 -19.65 -1.69
N THR A 81 1.93 -19.36 -0.75
CA THR A 81 2.24 -18.51 0.42
C THR A 81 2.96 -19.24 1.55
N LYS A 82 2.76 -20.55 1.71
CA LYS A 82 3.47 -21.32 2.76
C LYS A 82 4.95 -21.58 2.45
N ALA A 83 5.32 -21.73 1.18
CA ALA A 83 6.73 -21.85 0.77
C ALA A 83 7.48 -20.49 0.81
N GLY A 84 6.75 -19.38 0.64
CA GLY A 84 7.28 -18.02 0.77
C GLY A 84 7.62 -17.61 2.21
N SER A 85 6.86 -18.09 3.20
CA SER A 85 7.02 -17.64 4.60
C SER A 85 8.36 -18.02 5.24
N LEU A 86 9.01 -19.10 4.82
CA LEU A 86 10.32 -19.52 5.36
C LEU A 86 11.51 -19.02 4.52
N SER A 87 11.30 -18.78 3.24
CA SER A 87 12.36 -18.30 2.33
C SER A 87 12.64 -16.80 2.49
N ILE A 88 11.64 -15.99 2.86
CA ILE A 88 11.81 -14.55 3.12
C ILE A 88 12.85 -14.25 4.22
N PRO A 89 12.81 -14.85 5.43
CA PRO A 89 13.82 -14.57 6.46
C PRO A 89 15.22 -15.07 6.05
N LEU A 90 15.30 -16.17 5.29
CA LEU A 90 16.58 -16.72 4.84
C LEU A 90 17.24 -15.82 3.78
N ILE A 91 16.46 -15.26 2.87
CA ILE A 91 16.93 -14.27 1.89
C ILE A 91 17.35 -12.98 2.61
N GLY A 92 16.57 -12.52 3.59
CA GLY A 92 16.94 -11.36 4.41
C GLY A 92 18.27 -11.55 5.14
N LEU A 93 18.48 -12.71 5.75
CA LEU A 93 19.74 -13.03 6.45
C LEU A 93 20.93 -13.06 5.50
N THR A 94 20.78 -13.70 4.33
CA THR A 94 21.86 -13.80 3.35
C THR A 94 22.24 -12.44 2.77
N VAL A 95 21.27 -11.57 2.48
CA VAL A 95 21.53 -10.18 2.05
C VAL A 95 22.22 -9.37 3.13
N LEU A 96 21.81 -9.52 4.39
CA LEU A 96 22.41 -8.80 5.53
C LEU A 96 23.87 -9.22 5.77
N VAL A 97 24.16 -10.52 5.66
CA VAL A 97 25.52 -11.05 5.75
C VAL A 97 26.39 -10.54 4.60
N ALA A 98 25.87 -10.56 3.36
CA ALA A 98 26.58 -10.03 2.21
C ALA A 98 26.89 -8.52 2.37
N LEU A 99 25.89 -7.71 2.75
CA LEU A 99 26.07 -6.29 3.02
C LEU A 99 27.13 -6.04 4.10
N SER A 100 27.07 -6.79 5.21
CA SER A 100 28.05 -6.67 6.29
C SER A 100 29.46 -7.02 5.84
N PHE A 101 29.62 -8.02 4.96
CA PHE A 101 30.93 -8.41 4.44
C PHE A 101 31.50 -7.37 3.48
N PHE A 102 30.69 -6.88 2.54
CA PHE A 102 31.12 -5.88 1.55
C PHE A 102 31.40 -4.52 2.17
N TYR A 103 30.54 -4.05 3.09
CA TYR A 103 30.64 -2.70 3.65
C TYR A 103 31.29 -2.66 5.03
N GLY A 104 31.44 -3.79 5.73
CA GLY A 104 32.06 -3.84 7.04
C GLY A 104 33.51 -3.38 7.04
N SER A 105 34.29 -3.75 6.02
CA SER A 105 35.68 -3.29 5.88
C SER A 105 35.77 -1.76 5.74
N ILE A 106 34.82 -1.16 5.01
CA ILE A 106 34.75 0.28 4.80
C ILE A 106 34.40 0.98 6.12
N LEU A 107 33.39 0.50 6.85
CA LEU A 107 33.01 1.05 8.15
C LEU A 107 34.14 0.96 9.18
N VAL A 108 34.82 -0.18 9.28
CA VAL A 108 35.95 -0.35 10.22
C VAL A 108 37.09 0.61 9.87
N LYS A 109 37.43 0.78 8.59
CA LYS A 109 38.46 1.75 8.17
C LYS A 109 38.06 3.17 8.51
N LEU A 110 36.80 3.54 8.25
CA LEU A 110 36.29 4.89 8.51
C LEU A 110 36.31 5.20 10.02
N ILE A 111 35.88 4.26 10.86
CA ILE A 111 35.98 4.37 12.32
C ILE A 111 37.43 4.50 12.77
N THR A 112 38.33 3.68 12.22
CA THR A 112 39.76 3.73 12.57
C THR A 112 40.39 5.07 12.22
N VAL A 113 40.08 5.62 11.04
CA VAL A 113 40.55 6.95 10.61
C VAL A 113 39.98 8.05 11.52
N ALA A 114 38.67 7.99 11.84
CA ALA A 114 38.03 8.95 12.73
C ALA A 114 38.65 8.94 14.14
N VAL A 115 38.91 7.75 14.71
CA VAL A 115 39.57 7.61 16.02
C VAL A 115 40.99 8.16 15.96
N LYS A 116 41.78 7.83 14.94
CA LYS A 116 43.14 8.38 14.79
C LYS A 116 43.13 9.89 14.70
N PHE A 117 42.22 10.45 13.91
CA PHE A 117 42.06 11.89 13.77
C PHE A 117 41.67 12.55 15.10
N MET A 118 40.75 11.94 15.85
CA MET A 118 40.33 12.45 17.16
C MET A 118 41.49 12.42 18.18
N VAL A 119 42.29 11.34 18.20
CA VAL A 119 43.47 11.22 19.05
C VAL A 119 44.54 12.24 18.68
N THR A 120 44.83 12.42 17.39
CA THR A 120 45.83 13.42 16.95
C THR A 120 45.36 14.84 17.24
N ALA A 121 44.09 15.15 17.03
CA ALA A 121 43.51 16.44 17.40
C ALA A 121 43.62 16.69 18.91
N ALA A 122 43.27 15.71 19.74
CA ALA A 122 43.40 15.81 21.19
C ALA A 122 44.86 16.00 21.63
N TYR A 123 45.80 15.28 20.99
CA TYR A 123 47.23 15.42 21.24
C TYR A 123 47.74 16.81 20.89
N VAL A 124 47.37 17.35 19.71
CA VAL A 124 47.75 18.70 19.29
C VAL A 124 47.17 19.75 20.23
N VAL A 125 45.89 19.64 20.60
CA VAL A 125 45.27 20.56 21.58
C VAL A 125 46.00 20.51 22.92
N SER A 126 46.31 19.31 23.41
CA SER A 126 47.06 19.11 24.66
C SER A 126 48.47 19.74 24.58
N HIS A 127 49.17 19.55 23.46
CA HIS A 127 50.51 20.06 23.28
C HIS A 127 50.55 21.59 23.11
N VAL A 128 49.58 22.16 22.38
CA VAL A 128 49.43 23.62 22.26
C VAL A 128 49.06 24.22 23.61
N ALA A 129 48.16 23.57 24.36
CA ALA A 129 47.77 23.99 25.70
C ALA A 129 48.96 23.99 26.69
N SER A 130 49.90 23.04 26.57
CA SER A 130 51.06 22.98 27.45
C SER A 130 52.23 23.87 27.01
N SER A 131 52.40 24.11 25.71
CA SER A 131 53.55 24.84 25.17
C SER A 131 53.39 26.37 25.15
N ILE A 132 52.16 26.90 25.15
CA ILE A 132 51.92 28.34 25.03
C ILE A 132 51.04 28.86 26.18
N PRO A 133 51.63 29.22 27.34
CA PRO A 133 50.89 29.80 28.47
C PRO A 133 50.07 31.04 28.07
N ALA A 134 50.55 31.80 27.09
CA ALA A 134 49.88 32.99 26.57
C ALA A 134 48.48 32.68 25.99
N VAL A 135 48.27 31.50 25.38
CA VAL A 135 46.96 31.13 24.82
C VAL A 135 45.93 31.02 25.94
N TRP A 136 46.27 30.36 27.07
CA TRP A 136 45.39 30.28 28.23
C TRP A 136 45.08 31.64 28.83
N VAL A 137 46.08 32.52 28.95
CA VAL A 137 45.88 33.88 29.48
C VAL A 137 44.95 34.68 28.58
N THR A 138 45.12 34.62 27.25
CA THR A 138 44.24 35.31 26.31
C THR A 138 42.83 34.73 26.30
N ALA A 139 42.68 33.40 26.32
CA ALA A 139 41.38 32.74 26.35
C ALA A 139 40.62 33.08 27.64
N LEU A 140 41.30 33.06 28.79
CA LEU A 140 40.73 33.46 30.08
C LEU A 140 40.33 34.94 30.08
N ALA A 141 41.18 35.82 29.57
CA ALA A 141 40.88 37.26 29.47
C ALA A 141 39.64 37.52 28.59
N ILE A 142 39.53 36.84 27.44
CA ILE A 142 38.36 36.92 26.55
C ILE A 142 37.11 36.39 27.25
N ALA A 143 37.20 35.24 27.92
CA ALA A 143 36.06 34.65 28.65
C ALA A 143 35.55 35.56 29.78
N ILE A 144 36.46 36.18 30.54
CA ILE A 144 36.13 37.18 31.56
C ILE A 144 35.46 38.39 30.90
N GLY A 145 36.02 38.90 29.79
CA GLY A 145 35.44 40.02 29.05
C GLY A 145 34.02 39.76 28.56
N ILE A 146 33.77 38.59 27.96
CA ILE A 146 32.44 38.15 27.52
C ILE A 146 31.48 38.06 28.70
N SER A 147 31.93 37.48 29.82
CA SER A 147 31.11 37.33 31.02
C SER A 147 30.72 38.69 31.63
N LEU A 148 31.66 39.64 31.69
CA LEU A 148 31.41 41.00 32.15
C LEU A 148 30.48 41.77 31.22
N LEU A 149 30.69 41.67 29.90
CA LEU A 149 29.81 42.28 28.89
C LEU A 149 28.40 41.71 28.97
N SER A 150 28.26 40.39 29.11
CA SER A 150 26.98 39.70 29.27
C SER A 150 26.26 40.17 30.54
N GLY A 151 26.96 40.21 31.68
CA GLY A 151 26.40 40.71 32.93
C GLY A 151 26.02 42.19 32.90
N PHE A 152 26.82 43.01 32.22
CA PHE A 152 26.52 44.44 32.02
C PHE A 152 25.30 44.64 31.13
N SER A 153 25.20 43.88 30.04
CA SER A 153 24.05 43.87 29.14
C SER A 153 22.77 43.49 29.88
N LEU A 154 22.80 42.39 30.66
CA LEU A 154 21.67 41.98 31.51
C LEU A 154 21.25 43.07 32.50
N ARG A 155 22.21 43.68 33.21
CA ARG A 155 21.92 44.77 34.17
C ARG A 155 21.31 45.98 33.49
N ARG A 156 21.78 46.32 32.29
CA ARG A 156 21.26 47.46 31.52
C ARG A 156 19.81 47.23 31.11
N ILE A 157 19.50 46.04 30.58
CA ILE A 157 18.14 45.67 30.16
C ILE A 157 17.18 45.65 31.35
N LEU A 158 17.58 45.07 32.48
CA LEU A 158 16.72 45.02 33.67
C LEU A 158 16.37 46.40 34.23
N ARG A 159 17.30 47.37 34.17
CA ARG A 159 17.03 48.76 34.61
C ARG A 159 16.12 49.52 33.65
N SER A 160 16.17 49.24 32.34
CA SER A 160 15.30 49.91 31.37
C SER A 160 13.85 49.43 31.40
N THR A 161 13.57 48.27 31.99
CA THR A 161 12.22 47.70 32.05
C THR A 161 11.46 48.07 33.33
N THR A 162 12.11 48.67 34.33
CA THR A 162 11.49 49.10 35.61
C THR A 162 11.17 50.60 35.69
N GLN A 163 11.26 51.33 34.58
CA GLN A 163 10.67 52.67 34.40
C GLN A 163 9.52 52.57 33.40
#